data_AF-A0ABD5AYQ3-F1
#
_entry.id   AF-A0ABD5AYQ3-F1
#
_cell.length_a   1.000
_cell.length_b   1.000
_cell.length_c   1.000
_cell.angle_alpha   90.00
_cell.angle_beta   90.00
_cell.angle_gamma   90.00
#
_symmetry.space_group_name_H-M   'P 1'
#
loop_
_entity.id
_entity.type
_entity.pdbx_description
1 polymer ?
#
loop_
_entity_poly.entity_id
_entity_poly.type
_entity_poly.pdbx_seq_one_letter_code
_entity_poly.pdbx_strand_id
1 'polypeptide(L)'
;TIRTGGQVNAAEPKWQNAFPALAGEKETLIQLLNHDENDIDEAYIEDFNTLKRQIKDYLENSSNEDEYLFDSVELHRIQTYLGGKRKDRNNVEISGDYDLVKTLTDNVLESVYWLKDKGVHFDRSFVDMPVGALWRRGHKPMKAQGLEYIENLGDYVKHNHGRIFTETTAEKLIKEGNQVVGIEARKANGAKVKIHTRHGVVLATGGFGANTKMLQQYNTYLD
;
A
#
# COMPACT_ATOMS: atom_id res chain seq x y z
N THR A 1 8.38 15.46 -7.92
CA THR A 1 8.65 14.49 -6.84
C THR A 1 10.06 13.97 -6.98
N ILE A 2 10.93 14.16 -5.97
CA ILE A 2 12.34 13.74 -6.02
C ILE A 2 12.52 12.30 -5.48
N ARG A 3 11.52 11.78 -4.75
CA ARG A 3 11.52 10.44 -4.16
C ARG A 3 10.16 9.77 -4.30
N THR A 4 10.16 8.51 -4.67
CA THR A 4 9.00 7.63 -4.56
C THR A 4 9.21 6.65 -3.42
N GLY A 5 8.13 6.17 -2.80
CA GLY A 5 8.24 5.06 -1.85
C GLY A 5 8.97 3.88 -2.49
N GLY A 6 9.75 3.14 -1.71
CA GLY A 6 10.60 2.07 -2.23
C GLY A 6 9.98 0.69 -2.06
N GLN A 7 9.61 0.34 -0.84
CA GLN A 7 9.19 -1.00 -0.50
C GLN A 7 7.69 -1.22 -0.78
N VAL A 8 7.34 -2.43 -1.23
CA VAL A 8 5.94 -2.88 -1.33
C VAL A 8 5.70 -3.89 -0.21
N ASN A 9 4.82 -3.55 0.73
CA ASN A 9 4.39 -4.51 1.76
C ASN A 9 3.41 -5.50 1.15
N ALA A 10 3.78 -6.78 1.12
CA ALA A 10 2.92 -7.85 0.63
C ALA A 10 3.18 -9.12 1.43
N ALA A 11 2.12 -9.80 1.85
CA ALA A 11 2.27 -11.13 2.43
C ALA A 11 2.64 -12.11 1.31
N GLU A 12 3.78 -12.78 1.45
CA GLU A 12 4.24 -13.87 0.60
C GLU A 12 4.78 -15.02 1.48
N PRO A 13 3.89 -15.79 2.15
CA PRO A 13 4.30 -16.73 3.20
C PRO A 13 5.34 -17.76 2.73
N LYS A 14 5.27 -18.22 1.47
CA LYS A 14 6.26 -19.17 0.93
C LYS A 14 7.69 -18.63 0.94
N TRP A 15 7.87 -17.32 0.69
CA TRP A 15 9.18 -16.68 0.73
C TRP A 15 9.56 -16.29 2.16
N GLN A 16 8.61 -15.73 2.92
CA GLN A 16 8.84 -15.28 4.29
C GLN A 16 9.20 -16.43 5.24
N ASN A 17 8.55 -17.59 5.11
CA ASN A 17 8.84 -18.77 5.93
C ASN A 17 10.26 -19.35 5.71
N ALA A 18 10.99 -18.89 4.69
CA ALA A 18 12.40 -19.27 4.49
C ALA A 18 13.38 -18.47 5.39
N PHE A 19 12.88 -17.47 6.13
CA PHE A 19 13.67 -16.66 7.06
C PHE A 19 13.38 -17.07 8.50
N PRO A 20 14.39 -17.04 9.37
CA PRO A 20 14.16 -17.28 10.79
C PRO A 20 13.26 -16.18 11.36
N ALA A 21 12.49 -16.55 12.39
CA ALA A 21 11.82 -15.57 13.23
C ALA A 21 12.87 -14.70 13.94
N LEU A 22 12.56 -13.42 14.13
CA LEU A 22 13.35 -12.49 14.92
C LEU A 22 12.76 -12.34 16.33
N ALA A 23 13.60 -11.94 17.29
CA ALA A 23 13.16 -11.66 18.64
C ALA A 23 12.02 -10.62 18.64
N GLY A 24 10.93 -10.90 19.37
CA GLY A 24 9.73 -10.06 19.42
C GLY A 24 8.62 -10.47 18.44
N GLU A 25 8.92 -11.18 17.36
CA GLU A 25 7.91 -11.58 16.36
C GLU A 25 6.91 -12.56 16.99
N LYS A 26 7.37 -13.54 17.77
CA LYS A 26 6.52 -14.49 18.51
C LYS A 26 5.62 -13.78 19.53
N GLU A 27 6.19 -12.85 20.30
CA GLU A 27 5.45 -12.08 21.30
C GLU A 27 4.34 -11.23 20.65
N THR A 28 4.63 -10.65 19.49
CA THR A 28 3.64 -9.89 18.71
C THR A 28 2.48 -10.76 18.24
N LEU A 29 2.75 -12.00 17.80
CA LEU A 29 1.71 -12.95 17.42
C LEU A 29 0.86 -13.38 18.63
N ILE A 30 1.49 -13.61 19.79
CA ILE A 30 0.79 -13.93 21.03
C ILE A 30 -0.09 -12.76 21.48
N GLN A 31 0.37 -11.51 21.32
CA GLN A 31 -0.43 -10.33 21.62
C GLN A 31 -1.67 -10.25 20.72
N LEU A 32 -1.52 -10.49 19.41
CA LEU A 32 -2.66 -10.56 18.48
C LEU A 32 -3.63 -11.69 18.83
N LEU A 33 -3.10 -12.85 19.25
CA LEU A 33 -3.92 -13.99 19.65
C LEU A 33 -4.78 -13.69 20.88
N ASN A 34 -4.22 -12.93 21.83
CA ASN A 34 -4.88 -12.52 23.08
C ASN A 34 -5.72 -11.25 22.95
N HIS A 35 -5.71 -10.58 21.79
CA HIS A 35 -6.50 -9.37 21.57
C HIS A 35 -8.00 -9.68 21.59
N ASP A 36 -8.77 -8.81 22.23
CA ASP A 36 -10.21 -9.00 22.44
C ASP A 36 -10.95 -8.90 21.11
N GLU A 37 -11.80 -9.89 20.82
CA GLU A 37 -12.62 -9.90 19.61
C GLU A 37 -13.67 -8.79 19.63
N ASN A 38 -14.06 -8.30 20.81
CA ASN A 38 -15.00 -7.20 20.95
C ASN A 38 -14.43 -5.85 20.49
N ASP A 39 -13.10 -5.73 20.35
CA ASP A 39 -12.43 -4.53 19.85
C ASP A 39 -12.32 -4.49 18.31
N ILE A 40 -12.75 -5.57 17.65
CA ILE A 40 -12.68 -5.73 16.20
C ILE A 40 -14.01 -5.37 15.56
N ASP A 41 -13.95 -4.48 14.55
CA ASP A 41 -15.12 -4.11 13.76
C ASP A 41 -15.72 -5.37 13.09
N GLU A 42 -17.05 -5.47 13.07
CA GLU A 42 -17.80 -6.65 12.60
C GLU A 42 -17.31 -7.17 11.24
N ALA A 43 -16.99 -6.26 10.31
CA ALA A 43 -16.49 -6.59 8.97
C ALA A 43 -15.17 -7.38 8.98
N TYR A 44 -14.34 -7.25 10.02
CA TYR A 44 -13.03 -7.91 10.14
C TYR A 44 -13.04 -9.14 11.05
N ILE A 45 -14.15 -9.46 11.72
CA ILE A 45 -14.21 -10.56 12.71
C ILE A 45 -13.85 -11.91 12.09
N GLU A 46 -14.35 -12.21 10.89
CA GLU A 46 -14.05 -13.49 10.21
C GLU A 46 -12.55 -13.62 9.88
N ASP A 47 -11.95 -12.55 9.39
CA ASP A 47 -10.52 -12.49 9.07
C ASP A 47 -9.67 -12.60 10.33
N PHE A 48 -10.08 -11.95 11.41
CA PHE A 48 -9.39 -12.01 12.69
C PHE A 48 -9.44 -13.40 13.31
N ASN A 49 -10.60 -14.06 13.26
CA ASN A 49 -10.74 -15.45 13.71
C ASN A 49 -9.91 -16.42 12.86
N THR A 50 -9.81 -16.16 11.56
CA THR A 50 -8.93 -16.93 10.66
C THR A 50 -7.47 -16.73 11.03
N LEU A 51 -7.05 -15.49 11.26
CA LEU A 51 -5.70 -15.18 11.74
C LEU A 51 -5.38 -15.87 13.07
N LYS A 52 -6.29 -15.82 14.06
CA LYS A 52 -6.09 -16.50 15.34
C LYS A 52 -5.86 -18.00 15.18
N ARG A 53 -6.60 -18.67 14.29
CA ARG A 53 -6.38 -20.10 13.98
C ARG A 53 -5.00 -20.32 13.38
N GLN A 54 -4.61 -19.54 12.37
CA GLN A 54 -3.30 -19.65 11.73
C GLN A 54 -2.14 -19.44 12.73
N ILE A 55 -2.28 -18.46 13.65
CA ILE A 55 -1.29 -18.20 14.69
C ILE A 55 -1.20 -19.37 15.68
N LYS A 56 -2.34 -19.91 16.14
CA LYS A 56 -2.34 -21.09 17.03
C LYS A 56 -1.65 -22.27 16.37
N ASP A 57 -2.03 -22.57 15.12
CA ASP A 57 -1.44 -23.66 14.35
C ASP A 57 0.08 -23.46 14.20
N TYR A 58 0.54 -22.23 13.93
CA TYR A 58 1.97 -21.91 13.85
C TYR A 58 2.68 -22.14 15.20
N LEU A 59 2.13 -21.63 16.30
CA LEU A 59 2.75 -21.71 17.63
C LEU A 59 2.76 -23.14 18.21
N GLU A 60 1.77 -23.97 17.86
CA GLU A 60 1.69 -25.37 18.31
C GLU A 60 2.65 -26.27 17.52
N ASN A 61 2.91 -25.95 16.25
CA ASN A 61 3.75 -26.76 15.36
C ASN A 61 5.18 -26.26 15.20
N SER A 62 5.55 -25.13 15.81
CA SER A 62 6.93 -24.60 15.78
C SER A 62 7.68 -24.90 17.07
N SER A 63 8.83 -25.57 16.95
CA SER A 63 9.86 -25.66 17.99
C SER A 63 10.74 -24.40 17.96
N ASN A 64 11.35 -24.03 19.10
CA ASN A 64 12.27 -22.88 19.18
C ASN A 64 13.45 -22.95 18.16
N GLU A 65 13.80 -24.14 17.67
CA GLU A 65 14.87 -24.33 16.67
C GLU A 65 14.39 -24.20 15.21
N ASP A 66 13.07 -24.22 14.97
CA ASP A 66 12.44 -24.21 13.64
C ASP A 66 11.49 -23.01 13.43
N GLU A 67 11.55 -22.00 14.29
CA GLU A 67 10.73 -20.79 14.16
C GLU A 67 11.11 -19.99 12.90
N TYR A 68 10.10 -19.70 12.10
CA TYR A 68 10.25 -18.95 10.86
C TYR A 68 9.42 -17.66 10.90
N LEU A 69 9.70 -16.73 10.00
CA LEU A 69 8.89 -15.53 9.83
C LEU A 69 7.50 -15.91 9.32
N PHE A 70 6.55 -16.03 10.24
CA PHE A 70 5.14 -16.22 9.93
C PHE A 70 4.57 -14.98 9.24
N ASP A 71 3.78 -15.17 8.19
CA ASP A 71 2.89 -14.13 7.67
C ASP A 71 1.67 -14.78 7.01
N SER A 72 0.63 -13.98 6.79
CA SER A 72 -0.55 -14.36 6.04
C SER A 72 -1.25 -13.13 5.48
N VAL A 73 -2.16 -13.34 4.52
CA VAL A 73 -2.99 -12.25 4.00
C VAL A 73 -3.84 -11.67 5.14
N GLU A 74 -4.35 -12.52 6.02
CA GLU A 74 -5.14 -12.12 7.18
C GLU A 74 -4.29 -11.33 8.19
N LEU A 75 -3.04 -11.72 8.45
CA LEU A 75 -2.13 -10.95 9.31
C LEU A 75 -1.91 -9.54 8.72
N HIS A 76 -1.64 -9.47 7.42
CA HIS A 76 -1.46 -8.18 6.74
C HIS A 76 -2.73 -7.31 6.81
N ARG A 77 -3.91 -7.92 6.63
CA ARG A 77 -5.21 -7.24 6.66
C ARG A 77 -5.52 -6.69 8.05
N ILE A 78 -5.43 -7.54 9.07
CA ILE A 78 -5.70 -7.15 10.46
C ILE A 78 -4.71 -6.10 10.94
N GLN A 79 -3.43 -6.22 10.59
CA GLN A 79 -2.47 -5.16 10.94
C GLN A 79 -2.75 -3.84 10.22
N THR A 80 -3.19 -3.88 8.96
CA THR A 80 -3.57 -2.66 8.22
C THR A 80 -4.79 -1.99 8.85
N TYR A 81 -5.77 -2.79 9.27
CA TYR A 81 -6.95 -2.32 10.01
C TYR A 81 -6.55 -1.71 11.37
N LEU A 82 -5.89 -2.47 12.24
CA LEU A 82 -5.52 -2.03 13.58
C LEU A 82 -4.55 -0.84 13.56
N GLY A 83 -3.56 -0.86 12.66
CA GLY A 83 -2.61 0.25 12.47
C GLY A 83 -3.25 1.50 11.87
N GLY A 84 -4.37 1.35 11.15
CA GLY A 84 -5.14 2.46 10.59
C GLY A 84 -6.18 3.04 11.54
N LYS A 85 -6.69 2.24 12.48
CA LYS A 85 -7.73 2.60 13.45
C LYS A 85 -7.21 3.65 14.42
N ARG A 86 -7.86 4.82 14.46
CA ARG A 86 -7.47 5.95 15.32
C ARG A 86 -8.61 6.91 15.55
N LYS A 87 -8.52 7.70 16.63
CA LYS A 87 -9.46 8.79 16.94
C LYS A 87 -8.83 10.14 16.64
N ASP A 88 -9.61 11.04 16.06
CA ASP A 88 -9.20 12.44 15.85
C ASP A 88 -9.33 13.28 17.13
N ARG A 89 -8.91 14.55 17.07
CA ARG A 89 -9.03 15.48 18.22
C ARG A 89 -10.46 15.72 18.70
N ASN A 90 -11.46 15.40 17.90
CA ASN A 90 -12.88 15.48 18.23
C ASN A 90 -13.43 14.14 18.73
N ASN A 91 -12.54 13.16 18.98
CA ASN A 91 -12.87 11.80 19.41
C ASN A 91 -13.67 11.00 18.36
N VAL A 92 -13.61 11.40 17.08
CA VAL A 92 -14.20 10.65 15.98
C VAL A 92 -13.24 9.54 15.59
N GLU A 93 -13.69 8.30 15.72
CA GLU A 93 -12.94 7.13 15.29
C GLU A 93 -13.03 6.94 13.78
N ILE A 94 -11.89 6.64 13.17
CA ILE A 94 -11.79 6.22 11.78
C ILE A 94 -11.00 4.92 11.71
N SER A 95 -11.36 4.08 10.77
CA SER A 95 -10.61 2.88 10.38
C SER A 95 -10.55 2.80 8.85
N GLY A 96 -9.71 1.90 8.33
CA GLY A 96 -9.66 1.65 6.90
C GLY A 96 -10.95 1.00 6.40
N ASP A 97 -11.47 1.47 5.28
CA ASP A 97 -12.60 0.85 4.59
C ASP A 97 -12.29 -0.62 4.29
N TYR A 98 -13.15 -1.53 4.75
CA TYR A 98 -12.92 -2.97 4.67
C TYR A 98 -12.67 -3.44 3.24
N ASP A 99 -13.52 -3.06 2.29
CA ASP A 99 -13.42 -3.55 0.91
C ASP A 99 -12.13 -3.07 0.26
N LEU A 100 -11.69 -1.84 0.56
CA LEU A 100 -10.42 -1.33 0.07
C LEU A 100 -9.20 -2.00 0.73
N VAL A 101 -9.23 -2.22 2.04
CA VAL A 101 -8.16 -2.93 2.77
C VAL A 101 -8.06 -4.38 2.34
N LYS A 102 -9.21 -5.05 2.15
CA LYS A 102 -9.28 -6.41 1.61
C LYS A 102 -8.73 -6.46 0.19
N THR A 103 -9.18 -5.56 -0.69
CA THR A 103 -8.68 -5.47 -2.07
C THR A 103 -7.17 -5.27 -2.10
N LEU A 104 -6.63 -4.39 -1.27
CA LEU A 104 -5.19 -4.19 -1.15
C LEU A 104 -4.48 -5.50 -0.76
N THR A 105 -4.89 -6.09 0.36
CA THR A 105 -4.17 -7.23 0.95
C THR A 105 -4.28 -8.52 0.14
N ASP A 106 -5.39 -8.72 -0.57
CA ASP A 106 -5.59 -9.86 -1.46
C ASP A 106 -4.76 -9.76 -2.74
N ASN A 107 -4.52 -8.55 -3.26
CA ASN A 107 -3.98 -8.34 -4.61
C ASN A 107 -2.55 -7.77 -4.64
N VAL A 108 -2.01 -7.32 -3.51
CA VAL A 108 -0.70 -6.65 -3.48
C VAL A 108 0.45 -7.59 -3.88
N LEU A 109 0.36 -8.89 -3.58
CA LEU A 109 1.38 -9.85 -4.02
C LEU A 109 1.40 -10.01 -5.55
N GLU A 110 0.23 -10.08 -6.18
CA GLU A 110 0.14 -10.09 -7.65
C GLU A 110 0.72 -8.82 -8.26
N SER A 111 0.60 -7.68 -7.56
CA SER A 111 1.26 -6.44 -7.98
C SER A 111 2.78 -6.53 -7.91
N VAL A 112 3.36 -7.23 -6.91
CA VAL A 112 4.80 -7.51 -6.84
C VAL A 112 5.25 -8.34 -8.04
N TYR A 113 4.50 -9.39 -8.39
CA TYR A 113 4.82 -10.23 -9.55
C TYR A 113 4.66 -9.48 -10.88
N TRP A 114 3.63 -8.65 -11.00
CA TRP A 114 3.45 -7.79 -12.15
C TRP A 114 4.61 -6.79 -12.31
N LEU A 115 5.06 -6.17 -11.21
CA LEU A 115 6.22 -5.27 -11.24
C LEU A 115 7.49 -6.01 -11.66
N LYS A 116 7.68 -7.25 -11.19
CA LYS A 116 8.78 -8.13 -11.62
C LYS A 116 8.71 -8.43 -13.12
N ASP A 117 7.53 -8.75 -13.65
CA ASP A 117 7.31 -8.94 -15.10
C ASP A 117 7.64 -7.67 -15.90
N LYS A 118 7.46 -6.48 -15.31
CA LYS A 118 7.85 -5.20 -15.92
C LYS A 118 9.31 -4.83 -15.74
N GLY A 119 10.14 -5.72 -15.18
CA GLY A 119 11.60 -5.53 -15.07
C GLY A 119 12.07 -4.95 -13.74
N VAL A 120 11.21 -4.88 -12.71
CA VAL A 120 11.62 -4.48 -11.36
C VAL A 120 12.25 -5.67 -10.65
N HIS A 121 13.45 -5.48 -10.13
CA HIS A 121 14.16 -6.51 -9.37
C HIS A 121 13.99 -6.26 -7.88
N PHE A 122 13.50 -7.27 -7.16
CA PHE A 122 13.41 -7.24 -5.70
C PHE A 122 14.57 -8.02 -5.08
N ASP A 123 15.17 -7.47 -4.04
CA ASP A 123 16.14 -8.20 -3.23
C ASP A 123 15.42 -9.31 -2.45
N ARG A 124 15.79 -10.56 -2.73
CA ARG A 124 15.19 -11.75 -2.12
C ARG A 124 16.03 -12.31 -0.97
N SER A 125 17.17 -11.70 -0.67
CA SER A 125 18.10 -12.16 0.38
C SER A 125 17.68 -11.77 1.80
N PHE A 126 16.72 -10.86 1.93
CA PHE A 126 16.12 -10.47 3.20
C PHE A 126 14.69 -9.96 3.00
N VAL A 127 13.91 -9.97 4.08
CA VAL A 127 12.58 -9.37 4.11
C VAL A 127 12.67 -8.04 4.85
N ASP A 128 12.25 -6.94 4.23
CA ASP A 128 12.40 -5.60 4.80
C ASP A 128 11.23 -5.26 5.75
N MET A 129 11.44 -4.29 6.64
CA MET A 129 10.40 -3.69 7.46
C MET A 129 10.51 -2.16 7.30
N PRO A 130 9.91 -1.58 6.23
CA PRO A 130 10.03 -0.16 5.96
C PRO A 130 9.39 0.69 7.07
N VAL A 131 9.77 1.97 7.17
CA VAL A 131 9.20 2.89 8.17
C VAL A 131 7.68 2.90 8.08
N GLY A 132 7.01 2.63 9.20
CA GLY A 132 5.55 2.53 9.30
C GLY A 132 4.99 1.12 9.08
N ALA A 133 5.80 0.13 8.70
CA ALA A 133 5.38 -1.26 8.70
C ALA A 133 5.36 -1.82 10.14
N LEU A 134 4.33 -2.62 10.42
CA LEU A 134 4.14 -3.30 11.72
C LEU A 134 4.62 -4.76 11.71
N TRP A 135 5.14 -5.23 10.57
CA TRP A 135 5.65 -6.58 10.38
C TRP A 135 6.57 -6.63 9.18
N ARG A 136 7.46 -7.61 9.18
CA ARG A 136 8.47 -7.80 8.16
C ARG A 136 7.85 -8.46 6.92
N ARG A 137 7.45 -7.64 5.95
CA ARG A 137 6.85 -8.06 4.67
C ARG A 137 7.19 -7.15 3.49
N GLY A 138 8.20 -6.30 3.67
CA GLY A 138 8.62 -5.32 2.68
C GLY A 138 9.43 -5.96 1.56
N HIS A 139 8.89 -5.93 0.36
CA HIS A 139 9.60 -6.25 -0.87
C HIS A 139 10.39 -5.02 -1.31
N LYS A 140 11.72 -5.09 -1.22
CA LYS A 140 12.61 -3.96 -1.52
C LYS A 140 13.19 -4.07 -2.93
N PRO A 141 12.98 -3.08 -3.81
CA PRO A 141 13.67 -3.00 -5.09
C PRO A 141 15.18 -2.84 -4.93
N MET A 142 15.93 -3.29 -5.93
CA MET A 142 17.39 -3.18 -5.94
C MET A 142 17.85 -1.71 -6.02
N LYS A 143 17.15 -0.84 -6.78
CA LYS A 143 17.47 0.60 -6.78
C LYS A 143 16.78 1.34 -5.63
N ALA A 144 17.51 2.28 -5.05
CA ALA A 144 17.01 3.12 -3.97
C ALA A 144 15.89 4.08 -4.42
N GLN A 145 15.07 4.52 -3.45
CA GLN A 145 14.10 5.63 -3.60
C GLN A 145 13.02 5.41 -4.68
N GLY A 146 12.75 4.14 -5.03
CA GLY A 146 11.73 3.74 -5.99
C GLY A 146 12.04 4.10 -7.45
N LEU A 147 13.28 4.49 -7.75
CA LEU A 147 13.72 4.86 -9.10
C LEU A 147 13.44 3.75 -10.12
N GLU A 148 13.67 2.50 -9.74
CA GLU A 148 13.47 1.33 -10.60
C GLU A 148 12.03 1.18 -11.07
N TYR A 149 11.04 1.57 -10.25
CA TYR A 149 9.65 1.59 -10.68
C TYR A 149 9.42 2.62 -11.78
N ILE A 150 9.93 3.84 -11.60
CA ILE A 150 9.70 4.94 -12.53
C ILE A 150 10.35 4.69 -13.88
N GLU A 151 11.58 4.16 -13.89
CA GLU A 151 12.29 3.81 -15.12
C GLU A 151 11.54 2.71 -15.87
N ASN A 152 11.32 1.56 -15.22
CA ASN A 152 10.70 0.40 -15.88
C ASN A 152 9.27 0.67 -16.33
N LEU A 153 8.44 1.30 -15.49
CA LEU A 153 7.05 1.62 -15.87
C LEU A 153 6.99 2.75 -16.90
N GLY A 154 7.89 3.74 -16.81
CA GLY A 154 8.01 4.79 -17.80
C GLY A 154 8.38 4.24 -19.18
N ASP A 155 9.32 3.30 -19.22
CA ASP A 155 9.72 2.62 -20.45
C ASP A 155 8.63 1.69 -20.96
N TYR A 156 7.97 0.93 -20.09
CA TYR A 156 6.80 0.14 -20.46
C TYR A 156 5.72 1.00 -21.16
N VAL A 157 5.38 2.16 -20.60
CA VAL A 157 4.40 3.07 -21.21
C VAL A 157 4.84 3.53 -22.59
N LYS A 158 6.11 3.93 -22.76
CA LYS A 158 6.64 4.39 -24.07
C LYS A 158 6.67 3.26 -25.11
N HIS A 159 7.12 2.07 -24.72
CA HIS A 159 7.15 0.90 -25.60
C HIS A 159 5.75 0.46 -26.05
N ASN A 160 4.73 0.71 -25.23
CA ASN A 160 3.33 0.45 -25.56
C ASN A 160 2.62 1.68 -26.15
N HIS A 161 3.36 2.59 -26.78
CA HIS A 161 2.85 3.78 -27.48
C HIS A 161 2.10 4.80 -26.61
N GLY A 162 2.23 4.69 -25.29
CA GLY A 162 1.75 5.69 -24.35
C GLY A 162 2.56 6.98 -24.43
N ARG A 163 1.91 8.10 -24.13
CA ARG A 163 2.52 9.44 -24.17
C ARG A 163 2.64 10.00 -22.76
N ILE A 164 3.85 10.38 -22.38
CA ILE A 164 4.14 11.04 -21.10
C ILE A 164 4.38 12.52 -21.37
N PHE A 165 3.55 13.37 -20.77
CA PHE A 165 3.71 14.82 -20.84
C PHE A 165 4.21 15.33 -19.49
N THR A 166 5.52 15.60 -19.41
CA THR A 166 6.10 16.31 -18.27
C THR A 166 5.80 17.80 -18.37
N GLU A 167 5.98 18.53 -17.27
CA GLU A 167 5.79 19.99 -17.22
C GLU A 167 4.42 20.45 -17.75
N THR A 168 3.40 19.60 -17.57
CA THR A 168 2.05 19.79 -18.09
C THR A 168 1.07 19.51 -16.95
N THR A 169 0.55 20.58 -16.35
CA THR A 169 -0.37 20.49 -15.20
C THR A 169 -1.80 20.41 -15.71
N ALA A 170 -2.53 19.36 -15.34
CA ALA A 170 -3.98 19.28 -15.56
C ALA A 170 -4.69 20.25 -14.60
N GLU A 171 -5.50 21.16 -15.13
CA GLU A 171 -6.18 22.20 -14.35
C GLU A 171 -7.69 21.93 -14.18
N LYS A 172 -8.33 21.32 -15.18
CA LYS A 172 -9.78 21.09 -15.18
C LYS A 172 -10.15 19.80 -15.91
N LEU A 173 -11.23 19.16 -15.45
CA LEU A 173 -11.92 18.12 -16.21
C LEU A 173 -12.87 18.78 -17.23
N ILE A 174 -12.87 18.28 -18.46
CA ILE A 174 -13.86 18.65 -19.49
C ILE A 174 -15.04 17.69 -19.33
N LYS A 175 -16.25 18.24 -19.23
CA LYS A 175 -17.49 17.46 -19.05
C LYS A 175 -18.51 17.78 -20.15
N GLU A 176 -19.23 16.76 -20.56
CA GLU A 176 -20.44 16.85 -21.40
C GLU A 176 -21.58 16.15 -20.66
N GLY A 177 -22.52 16.94 -20.13
CA GLY A 177 -23.50 16.46 -19.16
C GLY A 177 -22.81 15.84 -17.94
N ASN A 178 -23.12 14.57 -17.66
CA ASN A 178 -22.53 13.82 -16.55
C ASN A 178 -21.22 13.09 -16.92
N GLN A 179 -20.80 13.10 -18.19
CA GLN A 179 -19.63 12.37 -18.65
C GLN A 179 -18.37 13.24 -18.64
N VAL A 180 -17.26 12.71 -18.12
CA VAL A 180 -15.93 13.31 -18.28
C VAL A 180 -15.36 12.89 -19.63
N VAL A 181 -15.10 13.86 -20.51
CA VAL A 181 -14.65 13.64 -21.89
C VAL A 181 -13.21 14.11 -22.14
N GLY A 182 -12.53 14.65 -21.13
CA GLY A 182 -11.14 15.08 -21.27
C GLY A 182 -10.63 15.96 -20.13
N ILE A 183 -9.51 16.62 -20.39
CA ILE A 183 -8.88 17.58 -19.49
C ILE A 183 -8.45 18.86 -20.21
N GLU A 184 -8.50 19.98 -19.49
CA GLU A 184 -7.71 21.18 -19.81
C GLU A 184 -6.43 21.16 -18.98
N ALA A 185 -5.30 21.39 -19.63
CA ALA A 185 -3.99 21.40 -19.02
C ALA A 185 -3.18 22.63 -19.45
N ARG A 186 -2.14 22.93 -18.70
CA ARG A 186 -1.21 24.03 -18.95
C ARG A 186 0.22 23.54 -18.94
N LYS A 187 0.97 23.84 -20.00
CA LYS A 187 2.41 23.60 -20.06
C LYS A 187 3.18 24.65 -19.25
N ALA A 188 4.41 24.34 -18.84
CA ALA A 188 5.27 25.28 -18.11
C ALA A 188 5.50 26.61 -18.84
N ASN A 189 5.49 26.62 -20.17
CA ASN A 189 5.58 27.84 -20.98
C ASN A 189 4.26 28.66 -21.07
N GLY A 190 3.23 28.28 -20.31
CA GLY A 190 1.93 28.95 -20.27
C GLY A 190 0.92 28.48 -21.33
N ALA A 191 1.34 27.68 -22.31
CA ALA A 191 0.47 27.20 -23.37
C ALA A 191 -0.67 26.31 -22.82
N LYS A 192 -1.89 26.62 -23.25
CA LYS A 192 -3.08 25.81 -22.92
C LYS A 192 -3.17 24.60 -23.85
N VAL A 193 -3.52 23.45 -23.29
CA VAL A 193 -3.72 22.19 -24.00
C VAL A 193 -5.07 21.63 -23.62
N LYS A 194 -5.81 21.12 -24.59
CA LYS A 194 -7.01 20.31 -24.35
C LYS A 194 -6.76 18.90 -24.84
N ILE A 195 -7.03 17.92 -23.99
CA ILE A 195 -6.88 16.50 -24.31
C ILE A 195 -8.25 15.86 -24.13
N HIS A 196 -8.85 15.36 -25.21
CA HIS A 196 -10.09 14.59 -25.17
C HIS A 196 -9.79 13.10 -25.06
N THR A 197 -10.66 12.36 -24.37
CA THR A 197 -10.51 10.93 -24.07
C THR A 197 -11.76 10.18 -24.45
N ARG A 198 -11.63 8.96 -24.97
CA ARG A 198 -12.78 8.13 -25.36
C ARG A 198 -13.47 7.43 -24.18
N HIS A 199 -12.71 7.11 -23.14
CA HIS A 199 -13.18 6.29 -22.02
C HIS A 199 -13.33 7.09 -20.74
N GLY A 200 -12.32 7.89 -20.38
CA GLY A 200 -12.38 8.74 -19.19
C GLY A 200 -11.01 9.19 -18.75
N VAL A 201 -10.96 9.69 -17.51
CA VAL A 201 -9.76 10.25 -16.86
C VAL A 201 -9.54 9.51 -15.55
N VAL A 202 -8.32 9.00 -15.33
CA VAL A 202 -7.89 8.42 -14.06
C VAL A 202 -7.06 9.45 -13.30
N LEU A 203 -7.46 9.79 -12.08
CA LEU A 203 -6.72 10.70 -11.21
C LEU A 203 -5.71 9.92 -10.37
N ALA A 204 -4.43 10.10 -10.68
CA ALA A 204 -3.30 9.51 -9.95
C ALA A 204 -2.35 10.62 -9.44
N THR A 205 -2.91 11.67 -8.83
CA THR A 205 -2.20 12.92 -8.52
C THR A 205 -1.43 12.92 -7.19
N GLY A 206 -1.48 11.81 -6.44
CA GLY A 206 -0.92 11.73 -5.09
C GLY A 206 -1.74 12.52 -4.06
N GLY A 207 -1.17 12.67 -2.86
CA GLY A 207 -1.81 13.36 -1.73
C GLY A 207 -1.49 14.86 -1.63
N PHE A 208 -2.05 15.52 -0.62
CA PHE A 208 -1.90 16.96 -0.37
C PHE A 208 -0.95 17.30 0.80
N GLY A 209 -0.11 16.37 1.25
CA GLY A 209 0.77 16.54 2.42
C GLY A 209 1.81 17.65 2.32
N ALA A 210 2.05 18.21 1.13
CA ALA A 210 2.91 19.38 0.94
C ALA A 210 2.14 20.73 0.92
N ASN A 211 0.80 20.69 0.94
CA ASN A 211 -0.04 21.89 0.92
C ASN A 211 -0.42 22.28 2.36
N THR A 212 0.38 23.17 2.96
CA THR A 212 0.21 23.60 4.36
C THR A 212 -1.17 24.21 4.65
N LYS A 213 -1.75 24.94 3.69
CA LYS A 213 -3.10 25.53 3.86
C LYS A 213 -4.17 24.46 3.96
N MET A 214 -4.14 23.45 3.07
CA MET A 214 -5.08 22.33 3.15
C MET A 214 -4.85 21.49 4.40
N LEU A 215 -3.60 21.28 4.82
CA LEU A 215 -3.31 20.59 6.07
C LEU A 215 -3.92 21.31 7.27
N GLN A 216 -3.72 22.62 7.41
CA GLN A 216 -4.32 23.39 8.52
C GLN A 216 -5.86 23.35 8.51
N GLN A 217 -6.46 23.31 7.33
CA GLN A 217 -7.91 23.28 7.18
C GLN A 217 -8.51 21.91 7.51
N TYR A 218 -7.88 20.82 7.06
CA TYR A 218 -8.50 19.49 7.06
C TYR A 218 -7.87 18.50 8.03
N ASN A 219 -6.64 18.72 8.48
CA ASN A 219 -5.99 17.79 9.38
C ASN A 219 -6.45 18.04 10.83
N THR A 220 -7.25 17.12 11.36
CA THR A 220 -7.73 17.13 12.74
C THR A 220 -6.87 16.29 13.69
N TYR A 221 -5.66 15.89 13.26
CA TYR A 221 -4.72 15.06 14.01
C TYR A 221 -3.37 15.74 14.32
N LEU A 222 -3.06 16.86 13.68
CA LEU A 222 -1.86 17.63 14.00
C LEU A 222 -2.21 18.72 15.00
N ASP A 223 -1.42 18.83 16.05
CA ASP A 223 -1.36 20.00 16.94
C ASP A 223 -0.63 21.17 16.26
#